data_AF-A0A182T3R1-F1
#
_entry.id   AF-A0A182T3R1-F1
#
_cell.length_a   1.000
_cell.length_b   1.000
_cell.length_c   1.000
_cell.angle_alpha   90.00
_cell.angle_beta   90.00
_cell.angle_gamma   90.00
#
_symmetry.space_group_name_H-M   'P 1'
#
loop_
_entity.id
_entity.type
_entity.pdbx_description
1 polymer ?
#
loop_
_entity_poly.entity_id
_entity_poly.type
_entity_poly.pdbx_seq_one_letter_code
_entity_poly.pdbx_strand_id
1 'polypeptide(L)'
;MAAQSGCYESVTDFYANTDVFLTGGTGFLGKVLIEKLLRSCPDIGHIFVLMRNKRGKSIETRVTELVSCPLFDRLREENKGALNKVVPIFGDITQLRLGMYEEDIQRLSNVSVAFHLAASVRFDDPLRDAIKTNICSTQELFEILKSTTTKLRAVVHVSTAYSNPENRYVEEKLYPPKYDWKKLVQAVDRYEPETLDALMQKLSHNSPNTYTYTKGLAEQVCNDYSNELPLAIVRPSVVLFTIQEPMSGWVDNFNGPTGMLVSAGLGITRTAYLRPRNRINIIPVDVVVKTIILAAWKRGTVERTCGPSHLPIYNSAVTYEQSLEYQEMLDRGKEYLYAVPFSRMIWVPRGYPTDWKALYYFKV
;
A
#
# COMPACT_ATOMS: atom_id res chain seq x y z
N MET A 1 41.33 -17.14 -13.36
CA MET A 1 39.97 -17.60 -13.70
C MET A 1 39.09 -16.36 -13.77
N ALA A 2 38.62 -16.02 -14.96
CA ALA A 2 37.87 -14.80 -15.23
C ALA A 2 36.53 -14.83 -14.49
N ALA A 3 36.15 -13.70 -13.88
CA ALA A 3 34.83 -13.47 -13.34
C ALA A 3 33.80 -13.71 -14.46
N GLN A 4 32.92 -14.69 -14.27
CA GLN A 4 31.75 -14.83 -15.14
C GLN A 4 30.93 -13.55 -14.97
N SER A 5 30.76 -12.81 -16.06
CA SER A 5 29.80 -11.73 -16.18
C SER A 5 28.43 -12.23 -15.72
N GLY A 6 27.92 -11.69 -14.60
CA GLY A 6 26.62 -12.08 -14.05
C GLY A 6 25.54 -11.95 -15.12
N CYS A 7 24.93 -13.08 -15.48
CA CYS A 7 23.89 -13.13 -16.49
C CYS A 7 22.69 -12.29 -16.02
N TYR A 8 22.19 -11.41 -16.88
CA TYR A 8 20.97 -10.66 -16.62
C TYR A 8 19.81 -11.64 -16.35
N GLU A 9 19.20 -11.54 -15.17
CA GLU A 9 17.99 -12.29 -14.81
C GLU A 9 16.78 -11.39 -15.09
N SER A 10 15.90 -11.81 -16.00
CA SER A 10 14.70 -11.04 -16.33
C SER A 10 13.71 -11.03 -15.15
N VAL A 11 12.73 -10.11 -15.18
CA VAL A 11 11.69 -10.07 -14.14
C VAL A 11 10.89 -11.37 -14.09
N THR A 12 10.60 -11.97 -15.24
CA THR A 12 9.86 -13.24 -15.31
C THR A 12 10.67 -14.40 -14.77
N ASP A 13 11.98 -14.46 -15.05
CA ASP A 13 12.86 -15.52 -14.54
C ASP A 13 13.03 -15.41 -13.02
N PHE A 14 13.13 -14.18 -12.49
CA PHE A 14 13.21 -13.92 -11.06
C PHE A 14 12.01 -14.44 -10.27
N TYR A 15 10.81 -14.38 -10.85
CA TYR A 15 9.60 -14.91 -10.23
C TYR A 15 9.28 -16.35 -10.62
N ALA A 16 10.01 -16.95 -11.57
CA ALA A 16 9.76 -18.33 -11.98
C ALA A 16 10.00 -19.30 -10.80
N ASN A 17 9.06 -20.22 -10.58
CA ASN A 17 9.05 -21.19 -9.48
C ASN A 17 9.27 -20.58 -8.08
N THR A 18 8.96 -19.29 -7.93
CA THR A 18 9.16 -18.55 -6.70
C THR A 18 7.87 -18.48 -5.90
N ASP A 19 7.94 -18.89 -4.64
CA ASP A 19 6.86 -18.66 -3.68
C ASP A 19 6.92 -17.23 -3.14
N VAL A 20 5.76 -16.56 -3.13
CA VAL A 20 5.57 -15.18 -2.71
C VAL A 20 4.65 -15.13 -1.50
N PHE A 21 4.99 -14.33 -0.49
CA PHE A 21 4.10 -14.02 0.61
C PHE A 21 3.64 -12.56 0.54
N LEU A 22 2.37 -12.30 0.85
CA LEU A 22 1.88 -10.93 0.92
C LEU A 22 0.86 -10.69 2.03
N THR A 23 1.04 -9.56 2.73
CA THR A 23 0.02 -8.99 3.59
C THR A 23 -0.82 -8.00 2.80
N GLY A 24 -2.11 -7.83 3.14
CA GLY A 24 -2.96 -6.84 2.49
C GLY A 24 -3.45 -7.23 1.09
N GLY A 25 -3.38 -8.51 0.71
CA GLY A 25 -3.79 -9.01 -0.61
C GLY A 25 -5.26 -8.80 -0.97
N THR A 26 -6.12 -8.71 0.04
CA THR A 26 -7.54 -8.43 -0.15
C THR A 26 -7.86 -6.94 -0.32
N GLY A 27 -6.86 -6.05 -0.16
CA GLY A 27 -6.99 -4.62 -0.39
C GLY A 27 -6.79 -4.25 -1.87
N PHE A 28 -7.10 -3.00 -2.21
CA PHE A 28 -7.04 -2.46 -3.57
C PHE A 28 -5.71 -2.75 -4.28
N LEU A 29 -4.59 -2.32 -3.69
CA LEU A 29 -3.25 -2.52 -4.24
C LEU A 29 -2.85 -4.00 -4.30
N GLY A 30 -3.23 -4.78 -3.27
CA GLY A 30 -2.93 -6.21 -3.18
C GLY A 30 -3.59 -7.02 -4.31
N LYS A 31 -4.84 -6.71 -4.65
CA LYS A 31 -5.57 -7.36 -5.76
C LYS A 31 -4.85 -7.17 -7.09
N VAL A 32 -4.47 -5.93 -7.40
CA VAL A 32 -3.77 -5.59 -8.65
C VAL A 32 -2.38 -6.22 -8.68
N LEU A 33 -1.68 -6.30 -7.53
CA LEU A 33 -0.40 -6.99 -7.43
C LEU A 33 -0.53 -8.49 -7.73
N ILE A 34 -1.50 -9.17 -7.12
CA ILE A 34 -1.75 -10.60 -7.35
C ILE A 34 -2.07 -10.85 -8.83
N GLU A 35 -2.97 -10.05 -9.41
CA GLU A 35 -3.32 -10.19 -10.82
C GLU A 35 -2.10 -9.98 -11.72
N LYS A 36 -1.32 -8.92 -11.49
CA LYS A 36 -0.18 -8.59 -12.33
C LYS A 36 0.91 -9.65 -12.28
N LEU A 37 1.20 -10.18 -11.08
CA LEU A 37 2.16 -11.28 -10.88
C LEU A 37 1.71 -12.53 -11.63
N LEU A 38 0.46 -12.97 -11.44
CA LEU A 38 -0.06 -14.18 -12.08
C LEU A 38 -0.12 -14.06 -13.61
N ARG A 39 -0.50 -12.88 -14.13
CA ARG A 39 -0.60 -12.65 -15.59
C ARG A 39 0.76 -12.51 -16.25
N SER A 40 1.71 -11.83 -15.58
CA SER A 40 3.00 -11.49 -16.20
C SER A 40 4.10 -12.51 -15.89
N CYS A 41 3.96 -13.29 -14.82
CA CYS A 41 4.91 -14.33 -14.41
C CYS A 41 4.16 -15.67 -14.32
N PRO A 42 3.79 -16.30 -15.46
CA PRO A 42 2.95 -17.49 -15.47
C PRO A 42 3.57 -18.68 -14.75
N ASP A 43 4.90 -18.74 -14.65
CA ASP A 43 5.65 -19.80 -13.96
C ASP A 43 5.87 -19.52 -12.47
N ILE A 44 5.27 -18.47 -11.90
CA ILE A 44 5.33 -18.19 -10.46
C ILE A 44 4.85 -19.41 -9.64
N GLY A 45 5.45 -19.61 -8.45
CA GLY A 45 5.02 -20.65 -7.52
C GLY A 45 3.69 -20.30 -6.85
N HIS A 46 3.62 -20.46 -5.54
CA HIS A 46 2.45 -20.07 -4.76
C HIS A 46 2.51 -18.59 -4.38
N ILE A 47 1.33 -17.97 -4.33
CA ILE A 47 1.13 -16.65 -3.75
C ILE A 47 0.35 -16.83 -2.45
N PHE A 48 1.08 -16.86 -1.34
CA PHE A 48 0.54 -16.93 0.00
C PHE A 48 -0.02 -15.57 0.43
N VAL A 49 -1.32 -15.52 0.74
CA VAL A 49 -2.02 -14.28 1.07
C VAL A 49 -2.50 -14.33 2.51
N LEU A 50 -1.99 -13.45 3.36
CA LEU A 50 -2.46 -13.32 4.74
C LEU A 50 -3.89 -12.76 4.77
N MET A 51 -4.81 -13.51 5.38
CA MET A 51 -6.24 -13.21 5.42
C MET A 51 -6.82 -13.49 6.81
N ARG A 52 -7.65 -12.58 7.29
CA ARG A 52 -8.47 -12.77 8.50
C ARG A 52 -9.94 -12.97 8.18
N ASN A 53 -10.66 -13.56 9.12
CA ASN A 53 -12.13 -13.52 9.10
C ASN A 53 -12.59 -12.06 9.17
N LYS A 54 -13.60 -11.69 8.37
CA LYS A 54 -14.10 -10.31 8.34
C LYS A 54 -15.56 -10.29 7.93
N ARG A 55 -16.38 -9.52 8.66
CA ARG A 55 -17.83 -9.37 8.40
C ARG A 55 -18.56 -10.73 8.30
N GLY A 56 -18.26 -11.65 9.21
CA GLY A 56 -18.87 -12.98 9.25
C GLY A 56 -18.40 -13.96 8.17
N LYS A 57 -17.43 -13.59 7.32
CA LYS A 57 -16.91 -14.46 6.26
C LYS A 57 -15.59 -15.10 6.66
N SER A 58 -15.47 -16.40 6.41
CA SER A 58 -14.25 -17.19 6.57
C SER A 58 -13.20 -16.82 5.51
N ILE A 59 -11.94 -17.22 5.70
CA ILE A 59 -10.88 -16.94 4.71
C ILE A 59 -11.13 -17.65 3.38
N GLU A 60 -11.75 -18.84 3.40
CA GLU A 60 -12.10 -19.64 2.21
C GLU A 60 -13.16 -18.92 1.36
N THR A 61 -14.16 -18.37 2.03
CA THR A 61 -15.18 -17.53 1.36
C THR A 61 -14.53 -16.27 0.79
N ARG A 62 -13.66 -15.62 1.57
CA ARG A 62 -13.01 -14.38 1.16
C ARG A 62 -12.02 -14.57 0.02
N VAL A 63 -11.30 -15.69 -0.07
CA VAL A 63 -10.42 -15.96 -1.21
C VAL A 63 -11.24 -16.24 -2.46
N THR A 64 -12.38 -16.94 -2.32
CA THR A 64 -13.32 -17.15 -3.44
C THR A 64 -13.84 -15.82 -3.98
N GLU A 65 -14.23 -14.89 -3.10
CA GLU A 65 -14.65 -13.53 -3.48
C GLU A 65 -13.52 -12.71 -4.10
N LEU A 66 -12.30 -12.84 -3.58
CA LEU A 66 -11.12 -12.19 -4.14
C LEU A 66 -10.92 -12.61 -5.59
N VAL A 67 -10.83 -13.93 -5.83
CA VAL A 67 -10.55 -14.45 -7.18
C VAL A 67 -11.73 -14.25 -8.12
N SER A 68 -12.97 -14.17 -7.63
CA SER A 68 -14.16 -13.89 -8.46
C SER A 68 -14.30 -12.42 -8.88
N CYS A 69 -13.42 -11.53 -8.42
CA CYS A 69 -13.46 -10.12 -8.79
C CYS A 69 -13.27 -9.94 -10.32
N PRO A 70 -13.99 -8.99 -10.96
CA PRO A 70 -13.83 -8.70 -12.40
C PRO A 70 -12.40 -8.32 -12.81
N LEU A 71 -11.61 -7.80 -11.87
CA LEU A 71 -10.18 -7.54 -12.07
C LEU A 71 -9.43 -8.75 -12.66
N PHE A 72 -9.85 -9.97 -12.27
CA PHE A 72 -9.23 -11.22 -12.70
C PHE A 72 -9.91 -11.87 -13.91
N ASP A 73 -10.89 -11.23 -14.56
CA ASP A 73 -11.61 -11.78 -15.73
C ASP A 73 -10.63 -12.15 -16.85
N ARG A 74 -9.79 -11.19 -17.24
CA ARG A 74 -8.75 -11.41 -18.25
C ARG A 74 -7.83 -12.57 -17.91
N LEU A 75 -7.40 -12.66 -16.65
CA LEU A 75 -6.54 -13.76 -16.19
C LEU A 75 -7.24 -15.12 -16.29
N ARG A 76 -8.54 -15.19 -15.96
CA ARG A 76 -9.34 -16.43 -16.11
C ARG A 76 -9.46 -16.88 -17.55
N GLU A 77 -9.60 -15.93 -18.47
CA GLU A 77 -9.70 -16.19 -19.90
C GLU A 77 -8.36 -16.68 -20.48
N GLU A 78 -7.26 -16.01 -20.13
CA GLU A 78 -5.92 -16.31 -20.64
C GLU A 78 -5.28 -17.55 -19.98
N ASN A 79 -5.50 -17.77 -18.67
CA ASN A 79 -4.94 -18.90 -17.92
C ASN A 79 -5.85 -19.34 -16.75
N LYS A 80 -6.74 -20.31 -17.04
CA LYS A 80 -7.70 -20.88 -16.07
C LYS A 80 -7.06 -21.43 -14.79
N GLY A 81 -5.81 -21.90 -14.85
CA GLY A 81 -5.11 -22.50 -13.71
C GLY A 81 -4.36 -21.50 -12.83
N ALA A 82 -4.18 -20.25 -13.28
CA ALA A 82 -3.34 -19.28 -12.59
C ALA A 82 -3.83 -18.97 -11.16
N LEU A 83 -5.15 -18.88 -10.97
CA LEU A 83 -5.75 -18.54 -9.67
C LEU A 83 -5.59 -19.64 -8.62
N ASN A 84 -5.33 -20.89 -9.02
CA ASN A 84 -5.05 -21.99 -8.08
C ASN A 84 -3.75 -21.79 -7.31
N LYS A 85 -2.88 -20.87 -7.78
CA LYS A 85 -1.65 -20.48 -7.11
C LYS A 85 -1.89 -19.54 -5.93
N VAL A 86 -3.08 -18.96 -5.79
CA VAL A 86 -3.42 -18.08 -4.66
C VAL A 86 -3.81 -18.93 -3.46
N VAL A 87 -2.99 -18.89 -2.42
CA VAL A 87 -3.15 -19.71 -1.22
C VAL A 87 -3.45 -18.81 -0.03
N PRO A 88 -4.66 -18.85 0.55
CA PRO A 88 -4.96 -18.07 1.74
C PRO A 88 -4.21 -18.65 2.96
N ILE A 89 -3.66 -17.77 3.79
CA ILE A 89 -3.11 -18.09 5.11
C ILE A 89 -3.93 -17.35 6.16
N PHE A 90 -4.39 -18.04 7.19
CA PHE A 90 -5.10 -17.39 8.27
C PHE A 90 -4.15 -16.49 9.07
N GLY A 91 -4.57 -15.25 9.34
CA GLY A 91 -3.88 -14.41 10.31
C GLY A 91 -4.39 -12.97 10.34
N ASP A 92 -4.10 -12.30 11.45
CA ASP A 92 -4.38 -10.88 11.68
C ASP A 92 -3.08 -10.15 12.06
N ILE A 93 -2.73 -9.15 11.26
CA ILE A 93 -1.50 -8.36 11.40
C ILE A 93 -1.37 -7.65 12.75
N THR A 94 -2.47 -7.48 13.49
CA THR A 94 -2.44 -6.83 14.81
C THR A 94 -2.13 -7.80 15.95
N GLN A 95 -1.96 -9.10 15.65
CA GLN A 95 -1.68 -10.15 16.62
C GLN A 95 -0.19 -10.53 16.57
N LEU A 96 0.31 -11.10 17.67
CA LEU A 96 1.64 -11.71 17.73
C LEU A 96 1.77 -12.77 16.64
N ARG A 97 2.95 -12.84 16.00
CA ARG A 97 3.22 -13.73 14.86
C ARG A 97 2.17 -13.60 13.75
N LEU A 98 1.59 -12.41 13.61
CA LEU A 98 0.46 -12.09 12.72
C LEU A 98 -0.75 -13.01 12.89
N GLY A 99 -0.91 -13.65 14.06
CA GLY A 99 -2.00 -14.59 14.35
C GLY A 99 -1.99 -15.85 13.47
N MET A 100 -0.87 -16.16 12.83
CA MET A 100 -0.71 -17.35 12.00
C MET A 100 -0.53 -18.60 12.87
N TYR A 101 -1.00 -19.74 12.36
CA TYR A 101 -0.67 -21.04 12.93
C TYR A 101 0.78 -21.42 12.65
N GLU A 102 1.35 -22.28 13.48
CA GLU A 102 2.74 -22.73 13.31
C GLU A 102 2.95 -23.43 11.97
N GLU A 103 1.99 -24.25 11.53
CA GLU A 103 2.10 -24.93 10.24
C GLU A 103 2.15 -23.94 9.08
N ASP A 104 1.37 -22.85 9.16
CA ASP A 104 1.37 -21.81 8.13
C ASP A 104 2.66 -20.99 8.13
N ILE A 105 3.25 -20.74 9.30
CA ILE A 105 4.57 -20.11 9.38
C ILE A 105 5.62 -21.00 8.72
N GLN A 106 5.61 -22.31 8.98
CA GLN A 106 6.54 -23.24 8.35
C GLN A 106 6.40 -23.30 6.81
N ARG A 107 5.19 -23.11 6.29
CA ARG A 107 4.96 -23.00 4.83
C ARG A 107 5.68 -21.80 4.20
N LEU A 108 5.98 -20.77 4.99
CA LEU A 108 6.76 -19.61 4.52
C LEU A 108 8.25 -19.93 4.34
N SER A 109 8.76 -21.06 4.80
CA SER A 109 10.21 -21.37 4.78
C SER A 109 10.89 -21.28 3.40
N ASN A 110 10.13 -21.56 2.33
CA ASN A 110 10.58 -21.49 0.93
C ASN A 110 10.22 -20.17 0.22
N VAL A 111 9.51 -19.25 0.89
CA VAL A 111 9.18 -17.94 0.31
C VAL A 111 10.46 -17.20 -0.03
N SER A 112 10.55 -16.75 -1.29
CA SER A 112 11.71 -15.99 -1.77
C SER A 112 11.41 -14.50 -1.91
N VAL A 113 10.14 -14.10 -1.99
CA VAL A 113 9.75 -12.68 -2.05
C VAL A 113 8.58 -12.40 -1.10
N ALA A 114 8.68 -11.36 -0.29
CA ALA A 114 7.58 -10.92 0.58
C ALA A 114 7.15 -9.47 0.27
N PHE A 115 5.85 -9.22 0.24
CA PHE A 115 5.26 -7.90 0.06
C PHE A 115 4.43 -7.51 1.28
N HIS A 116 4.86 -6.49 2.02
CA HIS A 116 4.11 -5.94 3.13
C HIS A 116 3.30 -4.71 2.68
N LEU A 117 2.04 -4.95 2.30
CA LEU A 117 1.11 -3.91 1.85
C LEU A 117 0.05 -3.58 2.90
N ALA A 118 -0.13 -4.44 3.90
CA ALA A 118 -1.15 -4.23 4.90
C ALA A 118 -0.84 -2.99 5.74
N ALA A 119 -1.78 -2.06 5.74
CA ALA A 119 -1.79 -0.90 6.60
C ALA A 119 -3.25 -0.50 6.82
N SER A 120 -3.51 0.21 7.90
CA SER A 120 -4.73 0.99 7.95
C SER A 120 -4.53 2.27 7.15
N VAL A 121 -5.47 2.58 6.26
CA VAL A 121 -5.47 3.79 5.43
C VAL A 121 -6.47 4.83 5.95
N ARG A 122 -6.99 4.64 7.18
CA ARG A 122 -7.80 5.63 7.87
C ARG A 122 -6.87 6.65 8.53
N PHE A 123 -7.19 7.92 8.38
CA PHE A 123 -6.34 9.01 8.87
C PHE A 123 -6.60 9.35 10.34
N ASP A 124 -7.73 8.88 10.87
CA ASP A 124 -8.28 9.16 12.20
C ASP A 124 -8.31 7.91 13.09
N ASP A 125 -7.54 6.88 12.75
CA ASP A 125 -7.38 5.74 13.67
C ASP A 125 -6.79 6.21 15.01
N PRO A 126 -7.27 5.64 16.14
CA PRO A 126 -6.61 5.78 17.43
C PRO A 126 -5.13 5.39 17.32
N LEU A 127 -4.26 6.07 18.06
CA LEU A 127 -2.81 5.84 17.94
C LEU A 127 -2.46 4.37 18.17
N ARG A 128 -3.06 3.80 19.21
CA ARG A 128 -2.80 2.42 19.62
C ARG A 128 -3.00 1.45 18.46
N ASP A 129 -4.08 1.62 17.72
CA ASP A 129 -4.42 0.76 16.59
C ASP A 129 -3.47 0.99 15.41
N ALA A 130 -3.09 2.24 15.16
CA ALA A 130 -2.14 2.57 14.09
C ALA A 130 -0.72 2.05 14.40
N ILE A 131 -0.26 2.10 15.65
CA ILE A 131 1.02 1.50 16.07
C ILE A 131 0.97 -0.01 15.87
N LYS A 132 -0.08 -0.68 16.36
CA LYS A 132 -0.23 -2.14 16.16
C LYS A 132 -0.26 -2.51 14.69
N THR A 133 -1.00 -1.75 13.88
CA THR A 133 -1.24 -2.06 12.47
C THR A 133 -0.07 -1.75 11.55
N ASN A 134 0.72 -0.71 11.83
CA ASN A 134 1.78 -0.26 10.92
C ASN A 134 3.19 -0.51 11.47
N ILE A 135 3.40 -0.51 12.79
CA ILE A 135 4.72 -0.67 13.42
C ILE A 135 4.90 -2.11 13.92
N CYS A 136 4.05 -2.56 14.86
CA CYS A 136 4.15 -3.91 15.43
C CYS A 136 4.02 -4.98 14.34
N SER A 137 3.02 -4.85 13.46
CA SER A 137 2.83 -5.79 12.34
C SER A 137 4.06 -5.90 11.41
N THR A 138 4.75 -4.80 11.17
CA THR A 138 5.97 -4.75 10.36
C THR A 138 7.08 -5.50 11.07
N GLN A 139 7.26 -5.25 12.37
CA GLN A 139 8.22 -5.96 13.21
C GLN A 139 7.93 -7.47 13.25
N GLU A 140 6.70 -7.86 13.57
CA GLU A 140 6.27 -9.27 13.66
C GLU A 140 6.50 -10.02 12.34
N LEU A 141 6.17 -9.39 11.20
CA LEU A 141 6.46 -9.99 9.89
C LEU A 141 7.96 -10.18 9.68
N PHE A 142 8.78 -9.18 10.01
CA PHE A 142 10.22 -9.27 9.81
C PHE A 142 10.85 -10.34 10.70
N GLU A 143 10.41 -10.49 11.95
CA GLU A 143 10.86 -11.58 12.82
C GLU A 143 10.48 -12.96 12.27
N ILE A 144 9.27 -13.13 11.74
CA ILE A 144 8.85 -14.38 11.09
C ILE A 144 9.71 -14.68 9.87
N LEU A 145 9.90 -13.70 8.98
CA LEU A 145 10.69 -13.89 7.76
C LEU A 145 12.15 -14.22 8.10
N LYS A 146 12.75 -13.47 9.02
CA LYS A 146 14.13 -13.68 9.49
C LYS A 146 14.35 -15.06 10.09
N SER A 147 13.41 -15.54 10.91
CA SER A 147 13.54 -16.82 11.62
C SER A 147 13.18 -18.03 10.76
N THR A 148 12.35 -17.87 9.73
CA THR A 148 11.74 -19.02 9.03
C THR A 148 12.23 -19.18 7.59
N THR A 149 12.53 -18.09 6.89
CA THR A 149 12.84 -18.15 5.45
C THR A 149 14.32 -18.42 5.20
N THR A 150 14.62 -19.32 4.28
CA THR A 150 16.01 -19.67 3.90
C THR A 150 16.40 -19.19 2.50
N LYS A 151 15.40 -18.84 1.67
CA LYS A 151 15.56 -18.45 0.26
C LYS A 151 15.18 -17.01 -0.01
N LEU A 152 15.00 -16.20 1.02
CA LEU A 152 14.47 -14.84 0.89
C LEU A 152 15.43 -13.96 0.09
N ARG A 153 14.97 -13.50 -1.07
CA ARG A 153 15.69 -12.63 -2.01
C ARG A 153 15.25 -11.18 -1.90
N ALA A 154 13.99 -10.91 -1.56
CA ALA A 154 13.47 -9.55 -1.44
C ALA A 154 12.29 -9.43 -0.46
N VAL A 155 12.25 -8.32 0.27
CA VAL A 155 11.10 -7.90 1.06
C VAL A 155 10.77 -6.46 0.71
N VAL A 156 9.55 -6.19 0.23
CA VAL A 156 9.11 -4.83 -0.11
C VAL A 156 8.09 -4.36 0.90
N HIS A 157 8.44 -3.31 1.65
CA HIS A 157 7.52 -2.59 2.51
C HIS A 157 6.88 -1.42 1.74
N VAL A 158 5.57 -1.40 1.63
CA VAL A 158 4.87 -0.28 0.99
C VAL A 158 4.58 0.79 2.04
N SER A 159 5.32 1.89 2.00
CA SER A 159 5.13 3.08 2.84
C SER A 159 4.19 4.08 2.16
N THR A 160 4.49 5.38 2.20
CA THR A 160 3.75 6.45 1.52
C THR A 160 4.67 7.64 1.27
N ALA A 161 4.46 8.37 0.17
CA ALA A 161 5.16 9.62 -0.12
C ALA A 161 4.90 10.71 0.95
N TYR A 162 3.88 10.51 1.79
CA TYR A 162 3.47 11.43 2.85
C TYR A 162 4.04 11.06 4.23
N SER A 163 5.04 10.18 4.33
CA SER A 163 5.62 9.80 5.63
C SER A 163 6.44 10.92 6.28
N ASN A 164 6.95 11.84 5.45
CA ASN A 164 7.79 12.98 5.84
C ASN A 164 7.14 14.33 5.45
N PRO A 165 5.89 14.61 5.87
CA PRO A 165 5.08 15.77 5.48
C PRO A 165 5.69 17.13 5.86
N GLU A 166 6.62 17.16 6.82
CA GLU A 166 7.37 18.34 7.22
C GLU A 166 8.40 18.79 6.16
N ASN A 167 8.74 17.91 5.22
CA ASN A 167 9.69 18.21 4.15
C ASN A 167 8.95 18.64 2.88
N ARG A 168 9.36 19.79 2.33
CA ARG A 168 8.82 20.27 1.04
C ARG A 168 9.22 19.39 -0.14
N TYR A 169 10.44 18.85 -0.10
CA TYR A 169 10.98 17.95 -1.10
C TYR A 169 11.36 16.64 -0.41
N VAL A 170 10.70 15.56 -0.80
CA VAL A 170 10.91 14.22 -0.22
C VAL A 170 11.76 13.41 -1.19
N GLU A 171 13.03 13.24 -0.86
CA GLU A 171 13.99 12.45 -1.61
C GLU A 171 13.86 10.95 -1.29
N GLU A 172 14.45 10.12 -2.14
CA GLU A 172 14.57 8.67 -1.98
C GLU A 172 15.64 8.29 -0.94
N LYS A 173 15.49 8.84 0.26
CA LYS A 173 16.35 8.59 1.42
C LYS A 173 15.53 8.37 2.68
N LEU A 174 16.16 7.76 3.67
CA LEU A 174 15.58 7.65 5.00
C LEU A 174 15.77 9.00 5.73
N TYR A 175 14.70 9.49 6.32
CA TYR A 175 14.72 10.70 7.14
C TYR A 175 14.91 10.34 8.61
N PRO A 176 15.43 11.26 9.44
CA PRO A 176 15.57 11.03 10.87
C PRO A 176 14.24 10.60 11.51
N PRO A 177 14.26 9.65 12.46
CA PRO A 177 13.05 9.19 13.14
C PRO A 177 12.40 10.34 13.91
N LYS A 178 11.07 10.46 13.80
CA LYS A 178 10.28 11.41 14.60
C LYS A 178 10.26 11.04 16.08
N TYR A 179 10.36 9.74 16.36
CA TYR A 179 10.41 9.19 17.70
C TYR A 179 11.02 7.78 17.66
N ASP A 180 11.44 7.26 18.81
CA ASP A 180 11.91 5.89 18.94
C ASP A 180 10.72 4.92 18.87
N TRP A 181 10.62 4.18 17.76
CA TRP A 181 9.51 3.25 17.53
C TRP A 181 9.43 2.15 18.59
N LYS A 182 10.56 1.71 19.18
CA LYS A 182 10.60 0.66 20.22
C LYS A 182 9.97 1.16 21.51
N LYS A 183 10.23 2.43 21.88
CA LYS A 183 9.58 3.07 23.03
C LYS A 183 8.07 3.23 22.83
N LEU A 184 7.63 3.53 21.60
CA LEU A 184 6.20 3.59 21.28
C LEU A 184 5.51 2.24 21.38
N VAL A 185 6.14 1.17 20.90
CA VAL A 185 5.62 -0.19 21.06
C VAL A 185 5.49 -0.53 22.55
N GLN A 186 6.51 -0.25 23.37
CA GLN A 186 6.43 -0.46 24.83
C GLN A 186 5.34 0.38 25.49
N ALA A 187 5.05 1.58 24.98
CA ALA A 187 4.00 2.44 25.51
C ALA A 187 2.60 1.88 25.25
N VAL A 188 2.38 1.18 24.13
CA VAL A 188 1.08 0.58 23.75
C VAL A 188 0.57 -0.45 24.77
N ASP A 189 1.50 -1.14 25.45
CA ASP A 189 1.18 -2.16 26.45
C ASP A 189 1.11 -1.60 27.87
N ARG A 190 1.70 -0.42 28.12
CA ARG A 190 1.80 0.18 29.45
C ARG A 190 0.72 1.20 29.77
N TYR A 191 0.17 1.85 28.75
CA TYR A 191 -0.75 2.97 28.92
C TYR A 191 -2.13 2.65 28.33
N GLU A 192 -3.16 3.16 29.01
CA GLU A 192 -4.53 3.11 28.50
C GLU A 192 -4.67 3.95 27.21
N PRO A 193 -5.58 3.57 26.28
CA PRO A 193 -5.75 4.22 24.98
C PRO A 193 -5.90 5.74 25.07
N GLU A 194 -6.67 6.25 26.03
CA GLU A 194 -6.93 7.69 26.21
C GLU A 194 -5.66 8.46 26.56
N THR A 195 -4.75 7.83 27.30
CA THR A 195 -3.46 8.43 27.64
C THR A 195 -2.55 8.48 26.42
N LEU A 196 -2.55 7.44 25.59
CA LEU A 196 -1.78 7.40 24.34
C LEU A 196 -2.28 8.45 23.34
N ASP A 197 -3.58 8.62 23.22
CA ASP A 197 -4.18 9.62 22.33
C ASP A 197 -3.92 11.06 22.82
N ALA A 198 -3.87 11.29 24.13
CA ALA A 198 -3.42 12.57 24.68
C ALA A 198 -1.92 12.82 24.40
N LEU A 199 -1.08 11.79 24.50
CA LEU A 199 0.34 11.87 24.15
C LEU A 199 0.54 12.14 22.65
N MET A 200 -0.33 11.67 21.77
CA MET A 200 -0.25 11.93 20.33
C MET A 200 -0.22 13.38 19.96
N GLN A 201 -0.99 14.22 20.65
CA GLN A 201 -0.99 15.66 20.39
C GLN A 201 0.42 16.25 20.55
N LYS A 202 1.25 15.65 21.41
CA LYS A 202 2.64 16.06 21.62
C LYS A 202 3.65 15.29 20.75
N LEU A 203 3.40 14.01 20.49
CA LEU A 203 4.31 13.12 19.76
C LEU A 203 4.19 13.18 18.24
N SER A 204 3.07 13.71 17.72
CA SER A 204 2.83 13.76 16.27
C SER A 204 3.86 14.59 15.49
N HIS A 205 4.63 15.46 16.15
CA HIS A 205 5.72 16.25 15.54
C HIS A 205 5.30 16.91 14.20
N ASN A 206 4.13 17.56 14.16
CA ASN A 206 3.54 18.18 12.96
C ASN A 206 3.11 17.20 11.85
N SER A 207 3.04 15.89 12.11
CA SER A 207 2.42 14.96 11.19
C SER A 207 0.93 15.29 11.08
N PRO A 208 0.38 15.44 9.87
CA PRO A 208 -1.00 15.89 9.66
C PRO A 208 -2.04 14.88 10.17
N ASN A 209 -1.65 13.62 10.35
CA ASN A 209 -2.52 12.56 10.84
C ASN A 209 -1.72 11.35 11.37
N THR A 210 -2.40 10.44 12.06
CA THR A 210 -1.80 9.22 12.66
C THR A 210 -1.20 8.30 11.60
N TYR A 211 -1.79 8.23 10.40
CA TYR A 211 -1.31 7.42 9.30
C TYR A 211 0.11 7.81 8.85
N THR A 212 0.31 9.07 8.48
CA THR A 212 1.61 9.60 8.04
C THR A 212 2.70 9.42 9.11
N TYR A 213 2.35 9.67 10.37
CA TYR A 213 3.24 9.47 11.50
C TYR A 213 3.71 8.02 11.64
N THR A 214 2.77 7.07 11.71
CA THR A 214 3.10 5.65 11.93
C THR A 214 3.74 5.00 10.71
N LYS A 215 3.44 5.44 9.48
CA LYS A 215 4.17 4.98 8.28
C LYS A 215 5.62 5.46 8.28
N GLY A 216 5.90 6.71 8.67
CA GLY A 216 7.27 7.20 8.83
C GLY A 216 8.07 6.41 9.87
N LEU A 217 7.43 6.00 10.98
CA LEU A 217 8.07 5.15 11.98
C LEU A 217 8.25 3.70 11.51
N ALA A 218 7.33 3.15 10.70
CA ALA A 218 7.48 1.83 10.11
C ALA A 218 8.70 1.74 9.16
N GLU A 219 9.08 2.84 8.51
CA GLU A 219 10.33 2.90 7.74
C GLU A 219 11.58 2.76 8.62
N GLN A 220 11.51 3.19 9.88
CA GLN A 220 12.60 3.00 10.85
C GLN A 220 12.71 1.55 11.30
N VAL A 221 11.58 0.84 11.39
CA VAL A 221 11.61 -0.63 11.55
C VAL A 221 12.32 -1.26 10.34
N CYS A 222 12.00 -0.85 9.12
CA CYS A 222 12.71 -1.35 7.93
C CYS A 222 14.22 -1.07 7.98
N ASN A 223 14.62 0.11 8.48
CA ASN A 223 16.02 0.45 8.65
C ASN A 223 16.73 -0.47 9.65
N ASP A 224 16.13 -0.71 10.81
CA ASP A 224 16.70 -1.58 11.86
C ASP A 224 16.91 -3.02 11.36
N TYR A 225 16.02 -3.53 10.50
CA TYR A 225 16.12 -4.89 9.93
C TYR A 225 16.86 -4.96 8.58
N SER A 226 17.31 -3.82 8.02
CA SER A 226 17.87 -3.74 6.66
C SER A 226 19.17 -4.53 6.47
N ASN A 227 19.90 -4.79 7.56
CA ASN A 227 21.11 -5.62 7.57
C ASN A 227 20.77 -7.12 7.57
N GLU A 228 19.61 -7.49 8.11
CA GLU A 228 19.21 -8.89 8.32
C GLU A 228 18.31 -9.40 7.20
N LEU A 229 17.53 -8.51 6.59
CA LEU A 229 16.59 -8.84 5.52
C LEU A 229 16.92 -8.09 4.22
N PRO A 230 16.62 -8.66 3.05
CA PRO A 230 16.77 -7.98 1.77
C PRO A 230 15.62 -6.98 1.53
N LEU A 231 15.57 -5.94 2.36
CA LEU A 231 14.49 -4.95 2.36
C LEU A 231 14.60 -3.88 1.27
N ALA A 232 13.45 -3.41 0.79
CA ALA A 232 13.26 -2.18 0.03
C ALA A 232 11.95 -1.50 0.45
N ILE A 233 11.89 -0.17 0.36
CA ILE A 233 10.67 0.61 0.63
C ILE A 233 10.15 1.19 -0.67
N VAL A 234 8.83 1.11 -0.88
CA VAL A 234 8.14 1.85 -1.95
C VAL A 234 7.17 2.84 -1.31
N ARG A 235 7.28 4.12 -1.66
CA ARG A 235 6.46 5.24 -1.17
C ARG A 235 5.49 5.71 -2.27
N PRO A 236 4.30 5.11 -2.40
CA PRO A 236 3.28 5.64 -3.29
C PRO A 236 2.70 6.97 -2.80
N SER A 237 2.34 7.85 -3.73
CA SER A 237 1.44 8.99 -3.46
C SER A 237 -0.02 8.53 -3.38
N VAL A 238 -1.00 9.39 -3.70
CA VAL A 238 -2.41 9.00 -3.66
C VAL A 238 -2.71 8.02 -4.78
N VAL A 239 -2.86 6.74 -4.44
CA VAL A 239 -3.11 5.69 -5.41
C VAL A 239 -4.57 5.72 -5.85
N LEU A 240 -4.82 5.91 -7.14
CA LEU A 240 -6.15 5.82 -7.75
C LEU A 240 -6.16 4.77 -8.87
N PHE A 241 -7.30 4.66 -9.54
CA PHE A 241 -7.63 3.75 -10.64
C PHE A 241 -6.46 3.36 -11.55
N THR A 242 -6.60 2.19 -12.17
CA THR A 242 -5.68 1.73 -13.22
C THR A 242 -5.74 2.67 -14.42
N ILE A 243 -4.59 2.94 -15.04
CA ILE A 243 -4.55 3.67 -16.32
C ILE A 243 -4.68 2.72 -17.51
N GLN A 244 -4.21 1.47 -17.38
CA GLN A 244 -4.19 0.53 -18.50
C GLN A 244 -4.57 -0.89 -18.10
N GLU A 245 -3.92 -1.46 -17.07
CA GLU A 245 -4.00 -2.90 -16.81
C GLU A 245 -4.56 -3.24 -15.42
N PRO A 246 -5.23 -4.40 -15.26
CA PRO A 246 -5.73 -5.29 -16.32
C PRO A 246 -7.04 -4.79 -16.95
N MET A 247 -7.71 -3.85 -16.32
CA MET A 247 -8.95 -3.21 -16.78
C MET A 247 -8.77 -1.71 -16.58
N SER A 248 -8.92 -0.88 -17.62
CA SER A 248 -8.75 0.57 -17.53
C SER A 248 -9.81 1.22 -16.62
N GLY A 249 -9.41 2.15 -15.76
CA GLY A 249 -10.31 2.88 -14.86
C GLY A 249 -10.81 2.07 -13.65
N TRP A 250 -10.24 0.88 -13.41
CA TRP A 250 -10.69 0.01 -12.33
C TRP A 250 -10.33 0.56 -10.95
N VAL A 251 -11.34 0.66 -10.09
CA VAL A 251 -11.24 1.04 -8.67
C VAL A 251 -12.36 0.34 -7.91
N ASP A 252 -12.08 -0.16 -6.71
CA ASP A 252 -13.01 -0.99 -5.94
C ASP A 252 -13.34 -0.44 -4.54
N ASN A 253 -12.95 0.80 -4.27
CA ASN A 253 -13.10 1.45 -2.97
C ASN A 253 -13.49 2.92 -3.13
N PHE A 254 -14.04 3.49 -2.06
CA PHE A 254 -14.44 4.90 -1.98
C PHE A 254 -13.46 5.73 -1.15
N ASN A 255 -12.21 5.29 -1.00
CA ASN A 255 -11.26 5.97 -0.13
C ASN A 255 -10.83 7.32 -0.71
N GLY A 256 -10.73 8.33 0.16
CA GLY A 256 -10.14 9.63 -0.18
C GLY A 256 -10.77 10.28 -1.43
N PRO A 257 -9.99 10.60 -2.47
CA PRO A 257 -10.50 11.28 -3.66
C PRO A 257 -11.59 10.52 -4.41
N THR A 258 -11.59 9.19 -4.44
CA THR A 258 -12.64 8.43 -5.15
C THR A 258 -14.01 8.70 -4.56
N GLY A 259 -14.13 8.68 -3.23
CA GLY A 259 -15.37 9.00 -2.53
C GLY A 259 -15.82 10.44 -2.78
N MET A 260 -14.88 11.39 -2.75
CA MET A 260 -15.17 12.80 -3.04
C MET A 260 -15.66 13.01 -4.47
N LEU A 261 -15.02 12.38 -5.46
CA LEU A 261 -15.40 12.49 -6.88
C LEU A 261 -16.76 11.86 -7.15
N VAL A 262 -17.06 10.70 -6.55
CA VAL A 262 -18.39 10.07 -6.67
C VAL A 262 -19.46 10.94 -6.02
N SER A 263 -19.21 11.45 -4.81
CA SER A 263 -20.16 12.32 -4.10
C SER A 263 -20.41 13.63 -4.86
N ALA A 264 -19.37 14.22 -5.43
CA ALA A 264 -19.49 15.39 -6.31
C ALA A 264 -20.27 15.05 -7.59
N GLY A 265 -19.98 13.92 -8.23
CA GLY A 265 -20.63 13.46 -9.47
C GLY A 265 -22.10 13.10 -9.30
N LEU A 266 -22.51 12.60 -8.13
CA LEU A 266 -23.93 12.40 -7.76
C LEU A 266 -24.65 13.71 -7.40
N GLY A 267 -23.92 14.83 -7.33
CA GLY A 267 -24.44 16.14 -6.98
C GLY A 267 -24.62 16.39 -5.49
N ILE A 268 -24.23 15.43 -4.63
CA ILE A 268 -24.36 15.48 -3.17
C ILE A 268 -23.41 16.53 -2.57
N THR A 269 -22.14 16.51 -2.99
CA THR A 269 -21.17 17.51 -2.52
C THR A 269 -21.32 18.80 -3.33
N ARG A 270 -21.83 19.86 -2.68
CA ARG A 270 -22.02 21.19 -3.30
C ARG A 270 -20.80 22.09 -3.14
N THR A 271 -20.09 21.98 -2.03
CA THR A 271 -18.85 22.74 -1.78
C THR A 271 -17.82 21.89 -1.06
N ALA A 272 -16.56 22.04 -1.43
CA ALA A 272 -15.43 21.40 -0.74
C ALA A 272 -14.52 22.47 -0.14
N TYR A 273 -14.21 22.36 1.16
CA TYR A 273 -13.32 23.30 1.84
C TYR A 273 -11.85 22.97 1.54
N LEU A 274 -11.34 23.49 0.44
CA LEU A 274 -9.99 23.27 -0.04
C LEU A 274 -9.54 24.47 -0.88
N ARG A 275 -8.23 24.75 -0.87
CA ARG A 275 -7.65 25.79 -1.74
C ARG A 275 -7.67 25.31 -3.19
N PRO A 276 -8.34 26.02 -4.11
CA PRO A 276 -8.53 25.56 -5.50
C PRO A 276 -7.22 25.25 -6.24
N ARG A 277 -6.17 26.04 -5.96
CA ARG A 277 -4.83 25.91 -6.55
C ARG A 277 -3.92 24.92 -5.84
N ASN A 278 -4.35 24.32 -4.73
CA ASN A 278 -3.58 23.23 -4.14
C ASN A 278 -3.57 22.05 -5.11
N ARG A 279 -2.44 21.34 -5.15
CA ARG A 279 -2.21 20.24 -6.09
C ARG A 279 -2.30 18.90 -5.38
N ILE A 280 -2.92 17.94 -6.04
CA ILE A 280 -2.99 16.54 -5.60
C ILE A 280 -2.06 15.69 -6.47
N ASN A 281 -1.22 14.88 -5.81
CA ASN A 281 -0.35 13.92 -6.49
C ASN A 281 -1.05 12.57 -6.55
N ILE A 282 -1.58 12.24 -7.72
CA ILE A 282 -2.30 10.99 -7.99
C ILE A 282 -1.38 10.08 -8.80
N ILE A 283 -1.27 8.82 -8.39
CA ILE A 283 -0.54 7.78 -9.12
C ILE A 283 -1.48 6.61 -9.46
N PRO A 284 -1.51 6.12 -10.71
CA PRO A 284 -2.30 4.93 -11.06
C PRO A 284 -1.81 3.67 -10.34
N VAL A 285 -2.74 2.83 -9.86
CA VAL A 285 -2.42 1.61 -9.10
C VAL A 285 -1.57 0.61 -9.90
N ASP A 286 -1.78 0.50 -11.20
CA ASP A 286 -1.01 -0.37 -12.09
C ASP A 286 0.43 0.10 -12.31
N VAL A 287 0.70 1.41 -12.18
CA VAL A 287 2.06 1.95 -12.13
C VAL A 287 2.72 1.60 -10.80
N VAL A 288 2.02 1.80 -9.67
CA VAL A 288 2.55 1.47 -8.33
C VAL A 288 2.89 -0.02 -8.22
N VAL A 289 2.02 -0.90 -8.73
CA VAL A 289 2.26 -2.35 -8.73
C VAL A 289 3.50 -2.72 -9.53
N LYS A 290 3.69 -2.12 -10.72
CA LYS A 290 4.92 -2.33 -11.51
C LYS A 290 6.15 -1.87 -10.73
N THR A 291 6.10 -0.72 -10.06
CA THR A 291 7.18 -0.25 -9.19
C THR A 291 7.49 -1.24 -8.06
N ILE A 292 6.46 -1.81 -7.41
CA ILE A 292 6.63 -2.79 -6.33
C ILE A 292 7.31 -4.08 -6.82
N ILE A 293 6.86 -4.61 -7.96
CA ILE A 293 7.44 -5.81 -8.60
C ILE A 293 8.91 -5.53 -8.99
N LEU A 294 9.18 -4.39 -9.62
CA LEU A 294 10.53 -4.00 -10.03
C LEU A 294 11.45 -3.73 -8.84
N ALA A 295 10.94 -3.17 -7.74
CA ALA A 295 11.70 -2.96 -6.52
C ALA A 295 12.15 -4.29 -5.89
N ALA A 296 11.25 -5.29 -5.84
CA ALA A 296 11.59 -6.63 -5.39
C ALA A 296 12.61 -7.31 -6.31
N TRP A 297 12.37 -7.30 -7.63
CA TRP A 297 13.32 -7.81 -8.62
C TRP A 297 14.70 -7.19 -8.45
N LYS A 298 14.80 -5.86 -8.49
CA LYS A 298 16.08 -5.16 -8.35
C LYS A 298 16.76 -5.46 -7.01
N ARG A 299 15.99 -5.59 -5.93
CA ARG A 299 16.56 -5.93 -4.61
C ARG A 299 17.11 -7.36 -4.57
N GLY A 300 16.49 -8.30 -5.26
CA GLY A 300 16.88 -9.71 -5.26
C GLY A 300 17.88 -10.12 -6.34
N THR A 301 18.18 -9.24 -7.31
CA THR A 301 19.15 -9.50 -8.40
C THR A 301 20.45 -8.70 -8.30
N VAL A 302 20.46 -7.57 -7.57
CA VAL A 302 21.68 -6.79 -7.36
C VAL A 302 22.51 -7.43 -6.25
N GLU A 303 23.77 -7.76 -6.55
CA GLU A 303 24.72 -8.23 -5.54
C GLU A 303 24.87 -7.19 -4.41
N ARG A 304 24.74 -7.65 -3.17
CA ARG A 304 24.97 -6.84 -1.98
C ARG A 304 26.47 -6.69 -1.77
N THR A 305 27.16 -5.95 -2.65
CA THR A 305 28.59 -5.66 -2.47
C THR A 305 28.80 -4.88 -1.18
N CYS A 306 29.87 -5.21 -0.46
CA CYS A 306 30.28 -4.58 0.79
C CYS A 306 30.44 -3.06 0.62
N GLY A 307 29.39 -2.34 1.00
CA GLY A 307 29.31 -0.89 1.17
C GLY A 307 28.30 -0.62 2.29
N PRO A 308 28.09 0.63 2.74
CA PRO A 308 27.05 0.91 3.73
C PRO A 308 25.73 0.33 3.20
N SER A 309 25.11 -0.51 4.02
CA SER A 309 23.87 -1.24 3.72
C SER A 309 22.75 -0.25 3.42
N HIS A 310 22.67 0.22 2.17
CA HIS A 310 21.65 1.16 1.78
C HIS A 310 20.32 0.40 1.65
N LEU A 311 19.37 0.75 2.52
CA LEU A 311 17.97 0.40 2.38
C LEU A 311 17.42 1.17 1.17
N PRO A 312 17.14 0.52 0.02
CA PRO A 312 16.64 1.21 -1.16
C PRO A 312 15.23 1.73 -0.91
N ILE A 313 14.99 2.98 -1.26
CA ILE A 313 13.70 3.65 -1.12
C ILE A 313 13.30 4.18 -2.48
N TYR A 314 12.07 3.91 -2.91
CA TYR A 314 11.55 4.35 -4.21
C TYR A 314 10.29 5.18 -4.04
N ASN A 315 10.26 6.39 -4.58
CA ASN A 315 9.06 7.22 -4.61
C ASN A 315 8.22 6.87 -5.84
N SER A 316 7.01 6.35 -5.63
CA SER A 316 6.05 6.08 -6.71
C SER A 316 5.03 7.21 -6.76
N ALA A 317 5.45 8.35 -7.28
CA ALA A 317 4.67 9.58 -7.38
C ALA A 317 4.92 10.26 -8.72
N VAL A 318 3.98 11.11 -9.16
CA VAL A 318 4.19 11.94 -10.35
C VAL A 318 5.03 13.17 -10.00
N THR A 319 5.63 13.81 -11.01
CA THR A 319 6.32 15.10 -10.83
C THR A 319 5.35 16.21 -10.43
N TYR A 320 5.87 17.35 -9.98
CA TYR A 320 5.03 18.49 -9.61
C TYR A 320 4.20 18.98 -10.81
N GLU A 321 4.80 19.03 -11.98
CA GLU A 321 4.20 19.47 -13.24
C GLU A 321 3.07 18.52 -13.68
N GLN A 322 3.21 17.23 -13.40
CA GLN A 322 2.22 16.20 -13.71
C GLN A 322 1.14 16.02 -12.63
N SER A 323 1.29 16.63 -11.45
CA SER A 323 0.22 16.68 -10.44
C SER A 323 -0.93 17.59 -10.90
N LEU A 324 -2.11 17.49 -10.28
CA LEU A 324 -3.30 18.22 -10.73
C LEU A 324 -3.77 19.22 -9.68
N GLU A 325 -4.18 20.41 -10.10
CA GLU A 325 -4.90 21.33 -9.21
C GLU A 325 -6.30 20.78 -8.89
N TYR A 326 -6.80 21.00 -7.68
CA TYR A 326 -8.14 20.55 -7.32
C TYR A 326 -9.22 21.20 -8.20
N GLN A 327 -9.05 22.48 -8.57
CA GLN A 327 -9.96 23.16 -9.49
C GLN A 327 -10.00 22.45 -10.85
N GLU A 328 -8.83 22.19 -11.44
CA GLU A 328 -8.69 21.49 -12.73
C GLU A 328 -9.31 20.08 -12.67
N MET A 329 -9.07 19.34 -11.59
CA MET A 329 -9.66 18.01 -11.38
C MET A 329 -11.19 18.07 -11.39
N LEU A 330 -11.78 19.03 -10.68
CA LEU A 330 -13.23 19.19 -10.60
C LEU A 330 -13.84 19.67 -11.93
N ASP A 331 -13.16 20.58 -12.63
CA ASP A 331 -13.67 21.11 -13.90
C ASP A 331 -13.63 20.05 -15.01
N ARG A 332 -12.56 19.25 -15.10
CA ARG A 332 -12.53 18.05 -15.96
C ARG A 332 -13.63 17.07 -15.59
N GLY A 333 -13.85 16.83 -14.29
CA GLY A 333 -14.93 15.97 -13.81
C GLY A 333 -16.31 16.44 -14.31
N LYS A 334 -16.59 17.75 -14.24
CA LYS A 334 -17.84 18.34 -14.75
C LYS A 334 -17.98 18.19 -16.26
N GLU A 335 -16.90 18.40 -17.01
CA GLU A 335 -16.89 18.23 -18.47
C GLU A 335 -17.29 16.79 -18.85
N TYR A 336 -16.65 15.80 -18.22
CA TYR A 336 -16.98 14.39 -18.45
C TYR A 336 -18.40 14.02 -18.02
N LEU A 337 -18.94 14.66 -16.98
CA LEU A 337 -20.31 14.40 -16.51
C LEU A 337 -21.38 14.81 -17.52
N TYR A 338 -21.11 15.75 -18.42
CA TYR A 338 -22.02 16.06 -19.54
C TYR A 338 -22.03 14.97 -20.61
N ALA A 339 -20.90 14.27 -20.81
CA ALA A 339 -20.79 13.18 -21.77
C ALA A 339 -21.24 11.83 -21.20
N VAL A 340 -20.91 11.54 -19.94
CA VAL A 340 -21.17 10.28 -19.25
C VAL A 340 -21.73 10.56 -17.84
N PRO A 341 -23.03 10.91 -17.73
CA PRO A 341 -23.64 11.21 -16.44
C PRO A 341 -23.81 9.95 -15.56
N PHE A 342 -23.80 10.13 -14.24
CA PHE A 342 -24.17 9.06 -13.33
C PHE A 342 -25.65 8.71 -13.49
N SER A 343 -25.99 7.42 -13.48
CA SER A 343 -27.38 6.94 -13.60
C SER A 343 -28.28 7.29 -12.41
N ARG A 344 -27.69 7.69 -11.27
CA ARG A 344 -28.40 7.98 -10.01
C ARG A 344 -28.07 9.37 -9.44
N MET A 345 -27.87 10.37 -10.31
CA MET A 345 -27.64 11.75 -9.85
C MET A 345 -28.84 12.24 -9.02
N ILE A 346 -28.54 12.84 -7.86
CA ILE A 346 -29.56 13.48 -7.00
C ILE A 346 -29.73 14.94 -7.42
N TRP A 347 -28.61 15.63 -7.67
CA TRP A 347 -28.60 17.00 -8.17
C TRP A 347 -27.63 17.15 -9.32
N VAL A 348 -27.81 18.22 -10.10
CA VAL A 348 -26.83 18.57 -11.14
C VAL A 348 -25.47 18.86 -10.47
N PRO A 349 -24.39 18.19 -10.89
CA PRO A 349 -23.06 18.31 -10.29
C PRO A 349 -22.41 19.67 -10.59
N ARG A 350 -22.80 20.69 -9.83
CA ARG A 350 -22.30 22.08 -9.93
C ARG A 350 -21.38 22.48 -8.78
N GLY A 351 -20.84 21.50 -8.06
CA GLY A 351 -20.00 21.77 -6.90
C GLY A 351 -18.69 22.45 -7.24
N TYR A 352 -18.10 23.16 -6.29
CA TYR A 352 -16.82 23.85 -6.49
C TYR A 352 -16.00 23.91 -5.20
N PRO A 353 -14.67 24.05 -5.32
CA PRO A 353 -13.80 24.21 -4.16
C PRO A 353 -13.80 25.65 -3.65
N THR A 354 -13.65 25.84 -2.35
CA THR A 354 -13.52 27.16 -1.73
C THR A 354 -12.58 27.10 -0.53
N ASP A 355 -11.73 28.11 -0.39
CA ASP A 355 -10.96 28.37 0.83
C ASP A 355 -11.62 29.45 1.70
N TRP A 356 -12.76 30.01 1.28
CA TRP A 356 -13.56 30.90 2.10
C TRP A 356 -14.48 30.09 3.02
N LYS A 357 -14.15 30.08 4.32
CA LYS A 357 -14.86 29.32 5.35
C LYS A 357 -16.36 29.65 5.42
N ALA A 358 -16.74 30.92 5.30
CA ALA A 358 -18.15 31.30 5.33
C ALA A 358 -18.91 30.70 4.13
N LEU A 359 -18.34 30.79 2.92
CA LEU A 359 -18.96 30.23 1.73
C LEU A 359 -19.18 28.73 1.83
N TYR A 360 -18.22 28.01 2.41
CA TYR A 360 -18.33 26.58 2.65
C TYR A 360 -19.54 26.23 3.53
N TYR A 361 -19.81 27.00 4.59
CA TYR A 361 -20.97 26.75 5.46
C TYR A 361 -22.30 27.25 4.88
N PHE A 362 -22.29 28.30 4.04
CA PHE A 362 -23.52 28.87 3.46
C PHE A 362 -24.04 28.12 2.24
N LYS A 363 -23.19 27.35 1.54
CA LYS A 363 -23.53 26.73 0.25
C LYS A 363 -23.36 25.20 0.25
N VAL A 364 -23.59 24.56 1.40
CA VAL A 364 -23.57 23.10 1.59
C VAL A 364 -24.64 22.41 0.77
#